data_AF-A0A8S9LVW7-F1
#
_entry.id   AF-A0A8S9LVW7-F1
#
_cell.length_a   1.000
_cell.length_b   1.000
_cell.length_c   1.000
_cell.angle_alpha   90.00
_cell.angle_beta   90.00
_cell.angle_gamma   90.00
#
_symmetry.space_group_name_H-M   'P 1'
#
loop_
_entity.id
_entity.type
_entity.pdbx_description
1 polymer ?
#
loop_
_entity_poly.entity_id
_entity_poly.type
_entity_poly.pdbx_seq_one_letter_code
_entity_poly.pdbx_strand_id
1 'polypeptide(L)'
;MAPMKLKSNLKQLKLSVPAQETPISSFLTASGTFHDGDFLLNQKGRRLISDEKQSTPSDSKELDFEITAEDLETVKVIGKGSGGVVQTASGTFHDGDFLLNQKGRRLISDEKQSTPSDSKELDFEITAEDLETVKVIGKGSGGVVQLVRHKWAGKLFAMKVIQMNIQEEIRKQIVQELKINQASSQCPHVVVCYHSFYHNGAFSLVLEYMDRGSLADVIRQVKTILEPYLAVVCKQVLQGLVYLHNERHVIHRDIKPSNLLVNHKGEVKISDFGVSASLASSMGQRDTFVGTYNYMSPERISGSAYDYSSDIWSLGMSVLECAIGRFPYLESEDQQNPPSFYELLAAIVENPPPTAPSDQFSPEFCSFVSACIQKDPPARASSLDLLSHPFIKKFEDKDIDLGILVGTLEPPVNYLR
;
A
#
# COMPACT_ATOMS: atom_id res chain seq x y z
N MET A 1 54.70 -43.80 -3.50
CA MET A 1 53.71 -44.86 -3.78
C MET A 1 52.33 -44.22 -3.85
N ALA A 2 51.64 -44.50 -4.97
CA ALA A 2 50.25 -44.28 -5.40
C ALA A 2 49.25 -43.37 -4.62
N PRO A 3 48.43 -42.57 -5.33
CA PRO A 3 47.32 -41.80 -4.76
C PRO A 3 46.10 -42.70 -4.44
N MET A 4 45.48 -42.48 -3.29
CA MET A 4 44.23 -43.13 -2.89
C MET A 4 43.05 -42.60 -3.72
N LYS A 5 42.57 -43.48 -4.61
CA LYS A 5 41.27 -43.40 -5.27
C LYS A 5 40.16 -43.69 -4.26
N LEU A 6 39.29 -42.72 -3.97
CA LEU A 6 37.93 -43.04 -3.54
C LEU A 6 37.04 -43.11 -4.77
N LYS A 7 36.73 -44.34 -5.17
CA LYS A 7 35.61 -44.67 -6.06
C LYS A 7 34.33 -44.58 -5.21
N SER A 8 33.47 -43.60 -5.48
CA SER A 8 32.05 -43.69 -5.13
C SER A 8 31.25 -43.95 -6.40
N ASN A 9 30.83 -45.21 -6.53
CA ASN A 9 29.85 -45.68 -7.51
C ASN A 9 28.50 -45.01 -7.24
N LEU A 10 28.18 -43.90 -7.91
CA LEU A 10 26.79 -43.50 -8.09
C LEU A 10 26.22 -44.33 -9.25
N LYS A 11 25.52 -45.41 -8.89
CA LYS A 11 24.67 -46.16 -9.81
C LYS A 11 23.67 -45.17 -10.43
N GLN A 12 23.74 -44.95 -11.75
CA GLN A 12 22.66 -44.33 -12.50
C GLN A 12 21.38 -45.14 -12.25
N LEU A 13 20.40 -44.55 -11.58
CA LEU A 13 19.04 -45.08 -11.51
C LEU A 13 18.43 -44.96 -12.92
N LYS A 14 18.47 -46.05 -13.68
CA LYS A 14 17.63 -46.22 -14.87
C LYS A 14 16.21 -46.54 -14.41
N LEU A 15 15.29 -45.57 -14.53
CA LEU A 15 13.87 -45.87 -14.47
C LEU A 15 13.47 -46.57 -15.78
N SER A 16 13.14 -47.85 -15.72
CA SER A 16 12.45 -48.58 -16.79
C SER A 16 10.97 -48.65 -16.44
N VAL A 17 10.12 -48.00 -17.24
CA VAL A 17 8.66 -48.09 -17.14
C VAL A 17 8.20 -49.35 -17.88
N PRO A 18 7.32 -50.20 -17.31
CA PRO A 18 6.73 -51.32 -18.05
C PRO A 18 5.85 -50.78 -19.18
N ALA A 19 6.10 -51.22 -20.41
CA ALA A 19 5.24 -50.94 -21.53
C ALA A 19 3.95 -51.77 -21.41
N GLN A 20 2.84 -51.11 -21.09
CA GLN A 20 1.51 -51.61 -21.42
C GLN A 20 0.65 -50.42 -21.88
N GLU A 21 0.48 -50.38 -23.19
CA GLU A 21 -0.32 -49.43 -23.94
C GLU A 21 -1.81 -49.73 -23.73
N THR A 22 -2.48 -48.93 -22.92
CA THR A 22 -3.89 -48.62 -23.15
C THR A 22 -4.01 -47.09 -23.21
N PRO A 23 -4.28 -46.50 -24.40
CA PRO A 23 -4.35 -45.05 -24.51
C PRO A 23 -5.54 -44.53 -23.69
N ILE A 24 -5.36 -43.41 -22.97
CA ILE A 24 -6.38 -42.75 -22.14
C ILE A 24 -7.72 -42.53 -22.89
N SER A 25 -7.68 -42.46 -24.23
CA SER A 25 -8.86 -42.38 -25.09
C SER A 25 -9.84 -43.54 -24.95
N SER A 26 -9.41 -44.71 -24.45
CA SER A 26 -10.30 -45.85 -24.20
C SER A 26 -11.21 -45.66 -22.98
N PHE A 27 -10.97 -44.63 -22.16
CA PHE A 27 -11.69 -44.38 -20.91
C PHE A 27 -12.46 -43.05 -20.89
N LEU A 28 -12.49 -42.34 -22.01
CA LEU A 28 -13.22 -41.08 -22.15
C LEU A 28 -14.58 -41.32 -22.83
N THR A 29 -15.63 -40.67 -22.35
CA THR A 29 -16.89 -40.59 -23.10
C THR A 29 -16.68 -39.81 -24.41
N ALA A 30 -17.62 -39.88 -25.35
CA ALA A 30 -17.52 -39.14 -26.63
C ALA A 30 -17.33 -37.61 -26.47
N SER A 31 -17.64 -37.07 -25.29
CA SER A 31 -17.44 -35.66 -24.92
C SER A 31 -16.06 -35.35 -24.31
N GLY A 32 -15.20 -36.35 -24.12
CA GLY A 32 -13.89 -36.17 -23.50
C GLY A 32 -13.90 -36.15 -21.96
N THR A 33 -14.91 -36.69 -21.30
CA THR A 33 -14.99 -36.70 -19.83
C THR A 33 -14.80 -38.11 -19.28
N PHE A 34 -14.23 -38.22 -18.07
CA PHE A 34 -14.09 -39.46 -17.30
C PHE A 34 -15.16 -39.51 -16.21
N HIS A 35 -15.78 -40.67 -16.02
CA HIS A 35 -16.89 -40.87 -15.10
C HIS A 35 -16.69 -42.14 -14.28
N ASP A 36 -16.71 -42.03 -12.96
CA ASP A 36 -16.69 -43.17 -12.02
C ASP A 36 -17.56 -42.84 -10.81
N GLY A 37 -18.70 -43.53 -10.65
CA GLY A 37 -19.74 -43.14 -9.69
C GLY A 37 -20.25 -41.70 -9.90
N ASP A 38 -20.50 -40.93 -8.85
CA ASP A 38 -20.94 -39.52 -8.94
C ASP A 38 -19.78 -38.52 -9.23
N PHE A 39 -18.59 -39.04 -9.56
CA PHE A 39 -17.42 -38.22 -9.90
C PHE A 39 -17.29 -38.09 -11.41
N LEU A 40 -17.49 -36.85 -11.88
CA LEU A 40 -17.37 -36.49 -13.29
C LEU A 40 -16.15 -35.58 -13.44
N LEU A 41 -15.18 -35.95 -14.28
CA LEU A 41 -13.92 -35.23 -14.47
C LEU A 41 -13.75 -34.85 -15.95
N ASN A 42 -13.24 -33.65 -16.24
CA ASN A 42 -12.89 -33.27 -17.62
C ASN A 42 -11.48 -33.74 -18.01
N GLN A 43 -11.09 -33.58 -19.29
CA GLN A 43 -9.76 -33.98 -19.82
C GLN A 43 -8.56 -33.36 -19.07
N LYS A 44 -8.78 -32.29 -18.29
CA LYS A 44 -7.76 -31.63 -17.46
C LYS A 44 -7.78 -32.12 -16.00
N GLY A 45 -8.54 -33.18 -15.70
CA GLY A 45 -8.65 -33.78 -14.37
C GLY A 45 -9.44 -32.96 -13.35
N ARG A 46 -10.29 -32.01 -13.79
CA ARG A 46 -11.10 -31.18 -12.88
C ARG A 46 -12.50 -31.74 -12.70
N ARG A 47 -12.94 -31.81 -11.44
CA ARG A 47 -14.25 -32.35 -11.03
C ARG A 47 -15.36 -31.39 -11.44
N LEU A 48 -16.38 -31.94 -12.08
CA LEU A 48 -17.63 -31.29 -12.45
C LEU A 48 -18.66 -31.76 -11.42
N ILE A 49 -19.30 -30.80 -10.75
CA ILE A 49 -20.32 -31.05 -9.72
C ILE A 49 -21.67 -30.63 -10.33
N SER A 50 -22.67 -31.50 -10.28
CA SER A 50 -24.04 -31.21 -10.69
C SER A 50 -24.92 -31.07 -9.45
N ASP A 51 -25.53 -29.90 -9.25
CA ASP A 51 -26.48 -29.68 -8.16
C ASP A 51 -27.92 -29.96 -8.62
N GLU A 52 -28.54 -31.05 -8.12
CA GLU A 52 -29.97 -31.06 -7.76
C GLU A 52 -30.32 -32.17 -6.72
N LYS A 53 -30.83 -31.70 -5.56
CA LYS A 53 -31.99 -32.16 -4.73
C LYS A 53 -31.91 -33.24 -3.62
N GLN A 54 -32.35 -32.77 -2.43
CA GLN A 54 -33.09 -33.38 -1.28
C GLN A 54 -32.31 -34.28 -0.29
N SER A 55 -32.38 -34.16 1.05
CA SER A 55 -33.51 -33.94 1.98
C SER A 55 -33.07 -33.54 3.43
N THR A 56 -34.00 -32.91 4.18
CA THR A 56 -33.96 -32.24 5.52
C THR A 56 -34.24 -33.19 6.74
N PRO A 57 -34.40 -32.80 8.06
CA PRO A 57 -34.62 -31.45 8.66
C PRO A 57 -34.08 -31.10 10.10
N SER A 58 -34.49 -29.90 10.57
CA SER A 58 -34.55 -29.26 11.93
C SER A 58 -33.35 -28.40 12.36
N ASP A 59 -33.46 -27.15 12.85
CA ASP A 59 -34.58 -26.25 13.19
C ASP A 59 -34.09 -24.78 13.07
N SER A 60 -34.84 -23.90 12.40
CA SER A 60 -34.79 -22.45 12.67
C SER A 60 -36.12 -21.78 12.25
N LYS A 61 -36.56 -20.86 13.11
CA LYS A 61 -37.87 -20.20 13.10
C LYS A 61 -38.10 -19.33 11.86
N GLU A 62 -39.30 -19.47 11.30
CA GLU A 62 -39.88 -18.66 10.22
C GLU A 62 -40.13 -17.19 10.62
N LEU A 63 -39.98 -16.30 9.64
CA LEU A 63 -40.62 -14.99 9.56
C LEU A 63 -41.24 -14.91 8.14
N ASP A 64 -42.56 -14.95 8.08
CA ASP A 64 -43.37 -14.87 6.86
C ASP A 64 -43.35 -13.47 6.24
N PHE A 65 -43.31 -13.41 4.91
CA PHE A 65 -43.92 -12.33 4.14
C PHE A 65 -44.68 -12.92 2.95
N GLU A 66 -46.01 -12.82 3.01
CA GLU A 66 -46.93 -13.12 1.90
C GLU A 66 -46.80 -12.05 0.80
N ILE A 67 -46.69 -12.50 -0.46
CA ILE A 67 -46.85 -11.65 -1.65
C ILE A 67 -48.26 -11.87 -2.21
N THR A 68 -49.04 -10.79 -2.34
CA THR A 68 -50.41 -10.81 -2.89
C THR A 68 -50.43 -10.62 -4.41
N ALA A 69 -51.49 -11.11 -5.05
CA ALA A 69 -51.66 -11.24 -6.51
C ALA A 69 -51.82 -9.93 -7.32
N GLU A 70 -51.31 -8.80 -6.84
CA GLU A 70 -51.28 -7.52 -7.58
C GLU A 70 -49.92 -7.23 -8.26
N ASP A 71 -48.90 -8.08 -8.05
CA ASP A 71 -47.55 -7.91 -8.63
C ASP A 71 -47.35 -8.48 -10.04
N LEU A 72 -48.43 -8.88 -10.73
CA LEU A 72 -48.36 -9.54 -12.04
C LEU A 72 -49.07 -8.71 -13.13
N GLU A 73 -48.36 -7.74 -13.72
CA GLU A 73 -48.72 -7.21 -15.04
C GLU A 73 -47.56 -7.25 -16.06
N THR A 74 -47.61 -8.30 -16.88
CA THR A 74 -47.22 -8.39 -18.30
C THR A 74 -45.76 -8.19 -18.71
N VAL A 75 -44.98 -9.28 -18.64
CA VAL A 75 -43.74 -9.46 -19.42
C VAL A 75 -44.11 -9.80 -20.88
N LYS A 76 -43.80 -8.91 -21.83
CA LYS A 76 -43.83 -9.22 -23.27
C LYS A 76 -42.39 -9.49 -23.73
N VAL A 77 -42.05 -10.76 -23.94
CA VAL A 77 -40.72 -11.18 -24.42
C VAL A 77 -40.59 -10.85 -25.91
N ILE A 78 -39.61 -10.03 -26.29
CA ILE A 78 -39.24 -9.81 -27.70
C ILE A 78 -37.78 -10.25 -27.90
N GLY A 79 -37.60 -11.43 -28.52
CA GLY A 79 -36.32 -11.85 -29.12
C GLY A 79 -35.51 -12.88 -28.34
N LYS A 80 -35.20 -14.01 -29.00
CA LYS A 80 -34.26 -15.05 -28.52
C LYS A 80 -32.85 -14.75 -29.06
N GLY A 81 -31.94 -14.39 -28.17
CA GLY A 81 -30.48 -14.40 -28.36
C GLY A 81 -29.83 -14.99 -27.12
N SER A 82 -28.76 -15.77 -27.28
CA SER A 82 -28.15 -16.65 -26.26
C SER A 82 -27.39 -15.96 -25.11
N GLY A 83 -27.82 -14.77 -24.71
CA GLY A 83 -27.45 -14.07 -23.48
C GLY A 83 -28.67 -13.30 -23.01
N GLY A 84 -29.31 -13.77 -21.94
CA GLY A 84 -30.65 -13.36 -21.52
C GLY A 84 -30.69 -11.93 -20.96
N VAL A 85 -30.79 -10.94 -21.83
CA VAL A 85 -31.15 -9.56 -21.47
C VAL A 85 -32.66 -9.44 -21.56
N VAL A 86 -33.33 -9.13 -20.44
CA VAL A 86 -34.79 -8.92 -20.40
C VAL A 86 -35.08 -7.43 -20.24
N GLN A 87 -35.83 -6.87 -21.20
CA GLN A 87 -36.30 -5.50 -21.16
C GLN A 87 -37.72 -5.45 -20.56
N THR A 88 -37.90 -4.69 -19.49
CA THR A 88 -39.23 -4.47 -18.88
C THR A 88 -40.00 -3.38 -19.61
N ALA A 89 -41.33 -3.33 -19.45
CA ALA A 89 -42.20 -2.33 -20.08
C ALA A 89 -41.87 -0.87 -19.69
N SER A 90 -41.15 -0.66 -18.59
CA SER A 90 -40.61 0.64 -18.15
C SER A 90 -39.28 1.04 -18.84
N GLY A 91 -38.73 0.16 -19.69
CA GLY A 91 -37.46 0.37 -20.41
C GLY A 91 -36.21 0.14 -19.55
N THR A 92 -36.35 -0.67 -18.49
CA THR A 92 -35.27 -1.05 -17.58
C THR A 92 -34.66 -2.37 -18.05
N PHE A 93 -33.34 -2.46 -18.08
CA PHE A 93 -32.60 -3.65 -18.51
C PHE A 93 -32.16 -4.47 -17.29
N HIS A 94 -32.34 -5.79 -17.39
CA HIS A 94 -31.93 -6.76 -16.39
C HIS A 94 -30.87 -7.71 -16.95
N ASP A 95 -29.76 -7.84 -16.23
CA ASP A 95 -28.75 -8.89 -16.40
C ASP A 95 -28.27 -9.33 -15.00
N GLY A 96 -28.71 -10.51 -14.53
CA GLY A 96 -28.53 -10.94 -13.14
C GLY A 96 -29.08 -9.92 -12.12
N ASP A 97 -28.27 -9.54 -11.14
CA ASP A 97 -28.62 -8.58 -10.07
C ASP A 97 -28.47 -7.09 -10.48
N PHE A 98 -28.20 -6.82 -11.75
CA PHE A 98 -28.01 -5.46 -12.26
C PHE A 98 -29.29 -4.88 -12.88
N LEU A 99 -29.76 -3.78 -12.30
CA LEU A 99 -30.88 -2.96 -12.80
C LEU A 99 -30.33 -1.71 -13.47
N LEU A 100 -30.55 -1.52 -14.77
CA LEU A 100 -30.08 -0.35 -15.54
C LEU A 100 -31.26 0.41 -16.15
N ASN A 101 -31.28 1.74 -16.01
CA ASN A 101 -32.27 2.58 -16.67
C ASN A 101 -31.97 2.79 -18.17
N GLN A 102 -32.88 3.43 -18.90
CA GLN A 102 -32.77 3.70 -20.35
C GLN A 102 -31.53 4.50 -20.79
N LYS A 103 -30.78 5.08 -19.85
CA LYS A 103 -29.53 5.82 -20.08
C LYS A 103 -28.29 5.03 -19.65
N GLY A 104 -28.43 3.74 -19.30
CA GLY A 104 -27.34 2.88 -18.83
C GLY A 104 -26.89 3.16 -17.39
N ARG A 105 -27.72 3.81 -16.56
CA ARG A 105 -27.39 4.06 -15.15
C ARG A 105 -28.01 3.01 -14.23
N ARG A 106 -27.22 2.51 -13.28
CA ARG A 106 -27.67 1.53 -12.30
C ARG A 106 -28.74 2.13 -11.38
N LEU A 107 -29.89 1.47 -11.25
CA LEU A 107 -30.93 1.81 -10.27
C LEU A 107 -30.66 1.00 -9.01
N ILE A 108 -30.65 1.68 -7.85
CA ILE A 108 -30.52 1.07 -6.53
C ILE A 108 -31.89 1.20 -5.86
N SER A 109 -32.39 0.14 -5.25
CA SER A 109 -33.62 0.20 -4.45
C SER A 109 -33.38 1.03 -3.19
N ASP A 110 -34.08 2.16 -3.09
CA ASP A 110 -34.11 2.98 -1.88
C ASP A 110 -34.91 2.24 -0.79
N GLU A 111 -34.22 1.63 0.17
CA GLU A 111 -34.81 1.34 1.46
C GLU A 111 -34.26 2.24 2.57
N LYS A 112 -35.16 3.15 2.99
CA LYS A 112 -35.32 3.83 4.29
C LYS A 112 -34.22 4.80 4.76
N GLN A 113 -34.64 6.06 4.71
CA GLN A 113 -34.08 7.24 5.36
C GLN A 113 -33.66 7.04 6.83
N SER A 114 -32.41 7.37 7.16
CA SER A 114 -32.04 7.99 8.45
C SER A 114 -30.70 8.75 8.32
N THR A 115 -30.75 10.04 8.63
CA THR A 115 -29.72 11.06 8.99
C THR A 115 -28.31 11.07 8.36
N PRO A 116 -27.77 12.25 7.98
CA PRO A 116 -26.47 12.36 7.31
C PRO A 116 -25.32 12.27 8.32
N SER A 117 -24.64 11.13 8.37
CA SER A 117 -23.27 11.03 8.88
C SER A 117 -22.32 10.88 7.70
N ASP A 118 -21.39 11.83 7.56
CA ASP A 118 -20.27 11.78 6.64
C ASP A 118 -19.33 10.61 7.01
N SER A 119 -19.63 9.40 6.52
CA SER A 119 -18.67 8.31 6.31
C SER A 119 -19.38 7.00 5.92
N LYS A 120 -20.11 6.97 4.81
CA LYS A 120 -20.27 5.71 4.07
C LYS A 120 -19.27 5.74 2.94
N GLU A 121 -18.06 5.25 3.20
CA GLU A 121 -17.13 4.93 2.12
C GLU A 121 -17.84 3.93 1.20
N LEU A 122 -18.11 4.40 -0.02
CA LEU A 122 -18.69 3.56 -1.04
C LEU A 122 -17.61 2.54 -1.44
N ASP A 123 -17.77 1.29 -1.01
CA ASP A 123 -17.03 0.12 -1.50
C ASP A 123 -17.40 -0.12 -2.96
N PHE A 124 -16.91 0.73 -3.86
CA PHE A 124 -16.87 0.43 -5.28
C PHE A 124 -15.64 -0.43 -5.53
N GLU A 125 -15.81 -1.56 -6.20
CA GLU A 125 -14.69 -2.33 -6.73
C GLU A 125 -14.05 -1.51 -7.86
N ILE A 126 -13.01 -0.75 -7.54
CA ILE A 126 -12.31 0.12 -8.49
C ILE A 126 -11.55 -0.77 -9.49
N THR A 127 -11.92 -0.73 -10.77
CA THR A 127 -11.14 -1.36 -11.84
C THR A 127 -10.11 -0.39 -12.42
N ALA A 128 -9.09 -0.91 -13.12
CA ALA A 128 -8.08 -0.07 -13.76
C ALA A 128 -8.70 0.80 -14.86
N GLU A 129 -9.74 0.29 -15.52
CA GLU A 129 -10.49 0.95 -16.57
C GLU A 129 -11.35 2.11 -16.05
N ASP A 130 -11.71 2.12 -14.76
CA ASP A 130 -12.46 3.20 -14.13
C ASP A 130 -11.61 4.44 -13.81
N LEU A 131 -10.28 4.30 -13.89
CA LEU A 131 -9.33 5.37 -13.55
C LEU A 131 -8.85 6.07 -14.82
N GLU A 132 -8.98 7.40 -14.85
CA GLU A 132 -8.37 8.26 -15.87
C GLU A 132 -7.14 8.97 -15.30
N THR A 133 -6.03 8.93 -16.03
CA THR A 133 -4.82 9.65 -15.64
C THR A 133 -5.00 11.14 -15.87
N VAL A 134 -4.85 11.93 -14.81
CA VAL A 134 -4.90 13.39 -14.85
C VAL A 134 -3.50 13.94 -15.14
N LYS A 135 -2.51 13.58 -14.31
CA LYS A 135 -1.14 14.11 -14.41
C LYS A 135 -0.14 13.21 -13.69
N VAL A 136 1.12 13.21 -14.12
CA VAL A 136 2.22 12.65 -13.33
C VAL A 136 2.59 13.61 -12.19
N ILE A 137 2.54 13.14 -10.94
CA ILE A 137 2.79 13.94 -9.73
C ILE A 137 4.09 13.56 -9.01
N GLY A 138 4.70 12.43 -9.35
CA GLY A 138 5.99 12.03 -8.79
C GLY A 138 6.72 11.06 -9.70
N LYS A 139 8.05 11.15 -9.72
CA LYS A 139 8.94 10.16 -10.35
C LYS A 139 10.07 9.88 -9.37
N GLY A 140 10.24 8.63 -8.98
CA GLY A 140 11.29 8.21 -8.05
C GLY A 140 11.86 6.85 -8.42
N SER A 141 12.83 6.38 -7.63
CA SER A 141 13.43 5.05 -7.79
C SER A 141 12.42 3.91 -7.68
N GLY A 142 11.35 4.12 -6.90
CA GLY A 142 10.24 3.17 -6.75
C GLY A 142 9.16 3.24 -7.83
N GLY A 143 9.36 3.99 -8.93
CA GLY A 143 8.42 4.07 -10.04
C GLY A 143 7.82 5.47 -10.27
N VAL A 144 6.68 5.50 -10.98
CA VAL A 144 5.98 6.74 -11.36
C VAL A 144 4.68 6.85 -10.58
N VAL A 145 4.42 8.02 -9.99
CA VAL A 145 3.15 8.31 -9.30
C VAL A 145 2.31 9.24 -10.17
N GLN A 146 1.08 8.84 -10.45
CA GLN A 146 0.12 9.56 -11.27
C GLN A 146 -1.07 9.98 -10.42
N LEU A 147 -1.48 11.24 -10.51
CA LEU A 147 -2.82 11.65 -10.09
C LEU A 147 -3.82 11.05 -11.08
N VAL A 148 -4.73 10.25 -10.56
CA VAL A 148 -5.82 9.64 -11.32
C VAL A 148 -7.16 10.08 -10.76
N ARG A 149 -8.17 10.14 -11.62
CA ARG A 149 -9.55 10.41 -11.23
C ARG A 149 -10.38 9.18 -11.52
N HIS A 150 -11.24 8.80 -10.58
CA HIS A 150 -12.26 7.80 -10.85
C HIS A 150 -13.36 8.42 -11.71
N LYS A 151 -13.57 7.91 -12.92
CA LYS A 151 -14.44 8.51 -13.96
C LYS A 151 -15.86 8.79 -13.48
N TRP A 152 -16.41 7.88 -12.68
CA TRP A 152 -17.82 7.95 -12.25
C TRP A 152 -18.03 8.79 -10.99
N ALA A 153 -17.20 8.58 -9.95
CA ALA A 153 -17.29 9.29 -8.68
C ALA A 153 -16.61 10.68 -8.68
N GLY A 154 -15.73 10.96 -9.65
CA GLY A 154 -14.92 12.18 -9.68
C GLY A 154 -13.83 12.27 -8.60
N LYS A 155 -13.74 11.28 -7.70
CA LYS A 155 -12.74 11.20 -6.61
C LYS A 155 -11.33 11.04 -7.18
N LEU A 156 -10.39 11.76 -6.57
CA LEU A 156 -8.96 11.73 -6.94
C LEU A 156 -8.21 10.71 -6.08
N PHE A 157 -7.24 10.04 -6.72
CA PHE A 157 -6.35 9.07 -6.09
C PHE A 157 -4.92 9.27 -6.60
N ALA A 158 -3.95 8.76 -5.85
CA ALA A 158 -2.57 8.64 -6.31
C ALA A 158 -2.33 7.20 -6.79
N MET A 159 -2.01 7.00 -8.06
CA MET A 159 -1.66 5.69 -8.61
C MET A 159 -0.15 5.56 -8.74
N LYS A 160 0.47 4.70 -7.93
CA LYS A 160 1.90 4.39 -8.01
C LYS A 160 2.13 3.19 -8.90
N VAL A 161 2.86 3.38 -10.00
CA VAL A 161 3.20 2.36 -10.99
C VAL A 161 4.65 1.95 -10.83
N ILE A 162 4.88 0.68 -10.53
CA ILE A 162 6.19 0.08 -10.26
C ILE A 162 6.46 -0.98 -11.31
N GLN A 163 7.45 -0.75 -12.16
CA GLN A 163 7.87 -1.74 -13.15
C GLN A 163 8.74 -2.78 -12.47
N MET A 164 8.30 -4.04 -12.49
CA MET A 164 9.02 -5.15 -11.92
C MET A 164 8.87 -6.37 -12.81
N ASN A 165 9.97 -6.77 -13.44
CA ASN A 165 10.02 -8.05 -14.14
C ASN A 165 10.36 -9.15 -13.13
N ILE A 166 9.33 -9.75 -12.53
CA ILE A 166 9.47 -10.78 -11.49
C ILE A 166 8.75 -12.06 -11.88
N GLN A 167 9.24 -13.17 -11.33
CA GLN A 167 8.59 -14.48 -11.48
C GLN A 167 7.21 -14.49 -10.82
N GLU A 168 6.32 -15.37 -11.30
CA GLU A 168 4.91 -15.37 -10.92
C GLU A 168 4.71 -15.70 -9.42
N GLU A 169 5.62 -16.48 -8.85
CA GLU A 169 5.63 -16.88 -7.44
C GLU A 169 5.91 -15.67 -6.52
N ILE A 170 6.95 -14.90 -6.86
CA ILE A 170 7.32 -13.66 -6.15
C ILE A 170 6.19 -12.62 -6.29
N ARG A 171 5.58 -12.55 -7.47
CA ARG A 171 4.42 -11.68 -7.71
C ARG A 171 3.26 -12.01 -6.78
N LYS A 172 2.91 -13.29 -6.62
CA LYS A 172 1.81 -13.71 -5.73
C LYS A 172 2.10 -13.35 -4.27
N GLN A 173 3.35 -13.47 -3.83
CA GLN A 173 3.77 -13.03 -2.49
C GLN A 173 3.62 -11.51 -2.30
N ILE A 174 4.09 -10.71 -3.26
CA ILE A 174 3.94 -9.25 -3.22
C ILE A 174 2.47 -8.83 -3.20
N VAL A 175 1.62 -9.44 -4.04
CA VAL A 175 0.16 -9.17 -4.01
C VAL A 175 -0.45 -9.52 -2.65
N GLN A 176 -0.03 -10.63 -2.04
CA GLN A 176 -0.52 -11.04 -0.74
C GLN A 176 -0.09 -10.08 0.38
N GLU A 177 1.16 -9.61 0.37
CA GLU A 177 1.65 -8.59 1.31
C GLU A 177 0.93 -7.23 1.10
N LEU A 178 0.70 -6.83 -0.15
CA LEU A 178 -0.08 -5.63 -0.47
C LEU A 178 -1.54 -5.72 -0.02
N LYS A 179 -2.16 -6.92 -0.06
CA LYS A 179 -3.51 -7.14 0.48
C LYS A 179 -3.56 -7.03 2.01
N ILE A 180 -2.52 -7.47 2.73
CA ILE A 180 -2.40 -7.24 4.18
C ILE A 180 -2.32 -5.73 4.46
N ASN A 181 -1.67 -4.97 3.58
CA ASN A 181 -1.60 -3.51 3.64
C ASN A 181 -2.94 -2.83 3.31
N GLN A 182 -3.86 -3.43 2.56
CA GLN A 182 -5.20 -2.86 2.29
C GLN A 182 -6.09 -2.78 3.54
N ALA A 183 -5.78 -3.55 4.59
CA ALA A 183 -6.41 -3.42 5.90
C ALA A 183 -5.92 -2.17 6.68
N SER A 184 -5.10 -1.29 6.09
CA SER A 184 -4.55 -0.07 6.71
C SER A 184 -5.56 1.06 6.91
N SER A 185 -6.82 0.88 6.52
CA SER A 185 -7.94 1.79 6.81
C SER A 185 -8.14 2.08 8.31
N GLN A 186 -7.44 1.37 9.20
CA GLN A 186 -7.54 1.52 10.64
C GLN A 186 -6.66 2.65 11.23
N CYS A 187 -5.61 3.12 10.53
CA CYS A 187 -4.72 4.15 11.06
C CYS A 187 -4.83 5.47 10.27
N PRO A 188 -5.20 6.60 10.91
CA PRO A 188 -5.29 7.89 10.24
C PRO A 188 -3.94 8.47 9.79
N HIS A 189 -2.82 7.92 10.25
CA HIS A 189 -1.46 8.42 9.97
C HIS A 189 -0.64 7.51 9.04
N VAL A 190 -1.31 6.61 8.33
CA VAL A 190 -0.74 5.78 7.27
C VAL A 190 -1.58 5.95 6.01
N VAL A 191 -0.94 6.13 4.86
CA VAL A 191 -1.62 6.30 3.58
C VAL A 191 -2.41 5.04 3.25
N VAL A 192 -3.70 5.21 2.97
CA VAL A 192 -4.57 4.10 2.61
C VAL A 192 -4.26 3.61 1.21
N CYS A 193 -4.08 2.29 1.06
CA CYS A 193 -4.06 1.61 -0.23
C CYS A 193 -5.45 1.04 -0.49
N TYR A 194 -6.18 1.61 -1.44
CA TYR A 194 -7.54 1.18 -1.80
C TYR A 194 -7.55 -0.07 -2.69
N HIS A 195 -6.64 -0.13 -3.66
CA HIS A 195 -6.60 -1.23 -4.61
C HIS A 195 -5.20 -1.45 -5.19
N SER A 196 -4.95 -2.64 -5.73
CA SER A 196 -3.70 -2.96 -6.42
C SER A 196 -3.95 -3.79 -7.67
N PHE A 197 -3.35 -3.39 -8.79
CA PHE A 197 -3.39 -4.11 -10.05
C PHE A 197 -2.01 -4.64 -10.42
N TYR A 198 -1.98 -5.75 -11.16
CA TYR A 198 -0.78 -6.20 -11.83
C TYR A 198 -1.08 -6.47 -13.30
N HIS A 199 -0.44 -5.72 -14.19
CA HIS A 199 -0.63 -5.85 -15.63
C HIS A 199 0.68 -5.55 -16.37
N ASN A 200 1.00 -6.33 -17.39
CA ASN A 200 2.19 -6.15 -18.26
C ASN A 200 3.51 -5.92 -17.51
N GLY A 201 3.76 -6.66 -16.43
CA GLY A 201 5.01 -6.54 -15.67
C GLY A 201 5.09 -5.28 -14.79
N ALA A 202 3.96 -4.61 -14.53
CA ALA A 202 3.89 -3.46 -13.66
C ALA A 202 2.83 -3.66 -12.56
N PHE A 203 3.20 -3.32 -11.33
CA PHE A 203 2.25 -3.14 -10.23
C PHE A 203 1.72 -1.72 -10.27
N SER A 204 0.40 -1.55 -10.11
CA SER A 204 -0.25 -0.26 -9.95
C SER A 204 -0.98 -0.24 -8.61
N LEU A 205 -0.61 0.66 -7.72
CA LEU A 205 -1.22 0.81 -6.39
C LEU A 205 -2.09 2.06 -6.38
N VAL A 206 -3.38 1.92 -6.09
CA VAL A 206 -4.33 3.03 -5.94
C VAL A 206 -4.32 3.46 -4.48
N LEU A 207 -3.75 4.62 -4.23
CA LEU A 207 -3.51 5.17 -2.90
C LEU A 207 -4.37 6.42 -2.66
N GLU A 208 -4.58 6.71 -1.38
CA GLU A 208 -5.07 8.01 -0.94
C GLU A 208 -4.23 9.16 -1.52
N TYR A 209 -4.91 10.18 -2.03
CA TYR A 209 -4.25 11.36 -2.57
C TYR A 209 -4.08 12.43 -1.49
N MET A 210 -2.82 12.77 -1.22
CA MET A 210 -2.42 13.81 -0.26
C MET A 210 -2.09 15.11 -1.02
N ASP A 211 -3.01 16.07 -1.00
CA ASP A 211 -3.07 17.20 -1.94
C ASP A 211 -2.10 18.36 -1.62
N ARG A 212 -1.23 18.21 -0.63
CA ARG A 212 -0.09 19.12 -0.37
C ARG A 212 1.28 18.46 -0.58
N GLY A 213 1.30 17.25 -1.13
CA GLY A 213 2.54 16.56 -1.49
C GLY A 213 3.27 16.03 -0.26
N SER A 214 4.60 15.96 -0.36
CA SER A 214 5.46 15.44 0.71
C SER A 214 6.06 16.55 1.56
N LEU A 215 6.56 16.23 2.76
CA LEU A 215 7.35 17.19 3.54
C LEU A 215 8.59 17.68 2.78
N ALA A 216 9.16 16.87 1.88
CA ALA A 216 10.22 17.31 0.98
C ALA A 216 9.77 18.44 0.02
N ASP A 217 8.50 18.45 -0.39
CA ASP A 217 7.92 19.53 -1.19
C ASP A 217 7.61 20.75 -0.33
N VAL A 218 7.17 20.55 0.92
CA VAL A 218 6.94 21.63 1.89
C VAL A 218 8.24 22.39 2.13
N ILE A 219 9.31 21.72 2.56
CA ILE A 219 10.59 22.37 2.88
C ILE A 219 11.22 23.05 1.66
N ARG A 220 10.96 22.55 0.44
CA ARG A 220 11.40 23.22 -0.81
C ARG A 220 10.77 24.61 -0.98
N GLN A 221 9.54 24.79 -0.51
CA GLN A 221 8.80 26.04 -0.61
C GLN A 221 9.06 26.98 0.57
N VAL A 222 9.05 26.47 1.81
CA VAL A 222 9.16 27.30 3.03
C VAL A 222 10.56 27.37 3.61
N LYS A 223 11.50 26.60 3.06
CA LYS A 223 12.88 26.41 3.54
C LYS A 223 13.00 25.72 4.89
N THR A 224 12.29 26.19 5.92
CA THR A 224 12.33 25.61 7.27
C THR A 224 10.92 25.49 7.86
N ILE A 225 10.72 24.53 8.75
CA ILE A 225 9.46 24.34 9.49
C ILE A 225 9.71 24.67 10.96
N LEU A 226 8.90 25.56 11.53
CA LEU A 226 9.01 25.96 12.92
C LEU A 226 8.64 24.83 13.88
N GLU A 227 9.27 24.81 15.05
CA GLU A 227 9.07 23.80 16.11
C GLU A 227 7.60 23.47 16.43
N PRO A 228 6.66 24.43 16.56
CA PRO A 228 5.27 24.10 16.86
C PRO A 228 4.64 23.20 15.78
N TYR A 229 4.90 23.50 14.50
CA TYR A 229 4.41 22.68 13.39
C TYR A 229 5.14 21.34 13.31
N LEU A 230 6.45 21.32 13.57
CA LEU A 230 7.22 20.07 13.65
C LEU A 230 6.69 19.16 14.76
N ALA A 231 6.28 19.69 15.92
CA ALA A 231 5.70 18.87 16.99
C ALA A 231 4.40 18.19 16.54
N VAL A 232 3.54 18.90 15.79
CA VAL A 232 2.32 18.34 15.18
C VAL A 232 2.67 17.25 14.17
N VAL A 233 3.63 17.52 13.27
CA VAL A 233 4.12 16.53 12.30
C VAL A 233 4.66 15.29 13.00
N CYS A 234 5.57 15.46 13.98
CA CYS A 234 6.16 14.36 14.74
C CYS A 234 5.11 13.53 15.45
N LYS A 235 4.12 14.16 16.10
CA LYS A 235 3.04 13.45 16.79
C LYS A 235 2.30 12.51 15.84
N GLN A 236 1.87 13.02 14.69
CA GLN A 236 1.16 12.24 13.68
C GLN A 236 2.01 11.10 13.12
N VAL A 237 3.27 11.37 12.77
CA VAL A 237 4.19 10.33 12.26
C VAL A 237 4.49 9.27 13.32
N LEU A 238 4.68 9.66 14.58
CA LEU A 238 4.88 8.73 15.68
C LEU A 238 3.65 7.84 15.93
N GLN A 239 2.43 8.38 15.83
CA GLN A 239 1.20 7.57 15.89
C GLN A 239 1.15 6.54 14.76
N GLY A 240 1.55 6.94 13.53
CA GLY A 240 1.69 6.01 12.41
C GLY A 240 2.76 4.93 12.66
N LEU A 241 3.91 5.29 13.23
CA LEU A 241 4.96 4.33 13.58
C LEU A 241 4.55 3.39 14.71
N VAL A 242 3.83 3.86 15.74
CA VAL A 242 3.28 2.99 16.79
C VAL A 242 2.37 1.92 16.18
N TYR A 243 1.48 2.32 15.27
CA TYR A 243 0.62 1.38 14.56
C TYR A 243 1.43 0.36 13.74
N LEU A 244 2.42 0.81 12.96
CA LEU A 244 3.26 -0.08 12.15
C LEU A 244 4.10 -1.05 13.01
N HIS A 245 4.75 -0.54 14.05
CA HIS A 245 5.68 -1.30 14.90
C HIS A 245 4.94 -2.24 15.87
N ASN A 246 3.90 -1.74 16.54
CA ASN A 246 3.29 -2.44 17.66
C ASN A 246 2.05 -3.25 17.26
N GLU A 247 1.26 -2.77 16.30
CA GLU A 247 0.02 -3.46 15.88
C GLU A 247 0.25 -4.32 14.64
N ARG A 248 1.08 -3.86 13.70
CA ARG A 248 1.37 -4.58 12.45
C ARG A 248 2.68 -5.36 12.45
N HIS A 249 3.58 -5.09 13.40
CA HIS A 249 4.90 -5.71 13.48
C HIS A 249 5.74 -5.56 12.19
N VAL A 250 5.67 -4.38 11.58
CA VAL A 250 6.36 -4.04 10.32
C VAL A 250 7.35 -2.91 10.56
N ILE A 251 8.57 -3.06 10.02
CA ILE A 251 9.56 -1.98 9.94
C ILE A 251 9.37 -1.27 8.60
N HIS A 252 9.26 0.06 8.60
CA HIS A 252 9.05 0.87 7.40
C HIS A 252 10.27 0.87 6.47
N ARG A 253 11.47 1.05 7.03
CA ARG A 253 12.80 1.03 6.36
C ARG A 253 13.12 2.20 5.43
N ASP A 254 12.14 3.04 5.09
CA ASP A 254 12.33 4.20 4.21
C ASP A 254 11.64 5.48 4.73
N ILE A 255 11.72 5.77 6.03
CA ILE A 255 11.20 7.03 6.57
C ILE A 255 12.12 8.17 6.12
N LYS A 256 11.54 9.16 5.44
CA LYS A 256 12.22 10.37 4.93
C LYS A 256 11.19 11.43 4.56
N PRO A 257 11.54 12.71 4.42
CA PRO A 257 10.59 13.77 4.10
C PRO A 257 9.74 13.52 2.83
N SER A 258 10.29 12.82 1.82
CA SER A 258 9.54 12.48 0.59
C SER A 258 8.48 11.38 0.76
N ASN A 259 8.52 10.60 1.85
CA ASN A 259 7.55 9.56 2.17
C ASN A 259 6.59 9.97 3.31
N LEU A 260 6.70 11.19 3.82
CA LEU A 260 5.78 11.78 4.80
C LEU A 260 4.88 12.77 4.05
N LEU A 261 3.65 12.36 3.78
CA LEU A 261 2.73 13.10 2.93
C LEU A 261 1.78 13.96 3.76
N VAL A 262 1.38 15.11 3.19
CA VAL A 262 0.53 16.10 3.86
C VAL A 262 -0.65 16.50 2.96
N ASN A 263 -1.80 16.78 3.57
CA ASN A 263 -2.97 17.31 2.87
C ASN A 263 -3.38 18.70 3.39
N HIS A 264 -4.35 19.34 2.74
CA HIS A 264 -4.82 20.69 3.09
C HIS A 264 -5.44 20.80 4.48
N LYS A 265 -5.84 19.68 5.10
CA LYS A 265 -6.38 19.66 6.47
C LYS A 265 -5.27 19.61 7.54
N GLY A 266 -4.00 19.57 7.13
CA GLY A 266 -2.88 19.42 8.06
C GLY A 266 -2.69 17.98 8.54
N GLU A 267 -3.30 16.98 7.90
CA GLU A 267 -3.08 15.57 8.20
C GLU A 267 -1.75 15.13 7.58
N VAL A 268 -0.93 14.42 8.37
CA VAL A 268 0.35 13.84 7.96
C VAL A 268 0.24 12.33 7.99
N LYS A 269 0.61 11.69 6.89
CA LYS A 269 0.53 10.24 6.73
C LYS A 269 1.83 9.65 6.17
N ILE A 270 2.20 8.48 6.69
CA ILE A 270 3.34 7.69 6.21
C ILE A 270 2.94 6.95 4.93
N SER A 271 3.71 7.11 3.86
CA SER A 271 3.55 6.42 2.58
C SER A 271 4.67 5.41 2.34
N ASP A 272 4.50 4.53 1.36
CA ASP A 272 5.54 3.63 0.83
C ASP A 272 6.06 2.52 1.77
N PHE A 273 5.40 2.31 2.92
CA PHE A 273 5.75 1.24 3.86
C PHE A 273 5.63 -0.17 3.25
N GLY A 274 4.53 -0.44 2.53
CA GLY A 274 4.19 -1.76 2.00
C GLY A 274 4.99 -2.19 0.77
N VAL A 275 5.56 -1.24 0.04
CA VAL A 275 6.39 -1.52 -1.15
C VAL A 275 7.82 -1.82 -0.72
N SER A 276 8.33 -1.10 0.28
CA SER A 276 9.71 -1.20 0.76
C SER A 276 10.00 -2.55 1.42
N ALA A 277 9.06 -3.10 2.20
CA ALA A 277 9.20 -4.40 2.83
C ALA A 277 9.27 -5.55 1.81
N SER A 278 8.34 -5.57 0.84
CA SER A 278 8.22 -6.61 -0.19
C SER A 278 9.33 -6.55 -1.25
N LEU A 279 9.80 -5.33 -1.58
CA LEU A 279 10.96 -5.15 -2.46
C LEU A 279 12.26 -5.59 -1.78
N ALA A 280 12.43 -5.28 -0.49
CA ALA A 280 13.63 -5.64 0.25
C ALA A 280 13.77 -7.15 0.47
N SER A 281 12.66 -7.90 0.56
CA SER A 281 12.67 -9.37 0.64
C SER A 281 12.93 -10.04 -0.72
N SER A 282 12.51 -9.39 -1.82
CA SER A 282 12.55 -9.98 -3.17
C SER A 282 13.78 -9.58 -3.99
N MET A 283 14.42 -8.44 -3.70
CA MET A 283 15.51 -7.90 -4.51
C MET A 283 16.86 -7.99 -3.79
N GLY A 284 17.71 -8.92 -4.23
CA GLY A 284 19.15 -8.90 -3.96
C GLY A 284 19.93 -7.86 -4.78
N GLN A 285 19.28 -6.82 -5.30
CA GLN A 285 19.90 -5.83 -6.18
C GLN A 285 20.47 -4.67 -5.37
N ARG A 286 21.80 -4.73 -5.17
CA ARG A 286 22.62 -3.75 -4.45
C ARG A 286 22.99 -2.48 -5.26
N ASP A 287 22.46 -2.28 -6.48
CA ASP A 287 23.17 -1.46 -7.48
C ASP A 287 22.50 -0.19 -8.03
N THR A 288 21.44 0.38 -7.43
CA THR A 288 20.86 1.64 -7.99
C THR A 288 20.34 2.63 -6.94
N PHE A 289 21.11 2.98 -5.92
CA PHE A 289 20.60 3.90 -4.89
C PHE A 289 21.70 4.79 -4.32
N VAL A 290 21.77 6.06 -4.72
CA VAL A 290 22.68 7.02 -4.07
C VAL A 290 21.90 7.99 -3.15
N GLY A 291 20.58 8.15 -3.34
CA GLY A 291 19.77 9.14 -2.59
C GLY A 291 18.86 8.61 -1.46
N THR A 292 18.69 7.30 -1.30
CA THR A 292 17.81 6.72 -0.24
C THR A 292 18.56 6.39 1.06
N TYR A 293 19.89 6.29 0.99
CA TYR A 293 20.70 5.91 2.15
C TYR A 293 20.92 7.05 3.16
N ASN A 294 20.63 8.30 2.80
CA ASN A 294 20.83 9.48 3.64
C ASN A 294 20.16 9.36 5.01
N TYR A 295 19.03 8.66 5.09
CA TYR A 295 18.26 8.48 6.32
C TYR A 295 18.50 7.11 6.97
N MET A 296 19.36 6.28 6.38
CA MET A 296 19.62 4.93 6.88
C MET A 296 20.38 5.00 8.20
N SER A 297 19.97 4.15 9.14
CA SER A 297 20.61 4.07 10.45
C SER A 297 21.99 3.37 10.39
N PRO A 298 22.91 3.68 11.32
CA PRO A 298 24.27 3.13 11.31
C PRO A 298 24.32 1.60 11.27
N GLU A 299 23.49 0.93 12.07
CA GLU A 299 23.41 -0.53 12.16
C GLU A 299 22.98 -1.18 10.84
N ARG A 300 22.11 -0.51 10.06
CA ARG A 300 21.68 -0.97 8.74
C ARG A 300 22.81 -0.82 7.72
N ILE A 301 23.55 0.28 7.78
CA ILE A 301 24.72 0.52 6.91
C ILE A 301 25.81 -0.52 7.19
N SER A 302 26.06 -0.82 8.46
CA SER A 302 27.04 -1.84 8.87
C SER A 302 26.57 -3.29 8.67
N GLY A 303 25.34 -3.51 8.19
CA GLY A 303 24.79 -4.86 7.99
C GLY A 303 24.52 -5.64 9.29
N SER A 304 24.41 -4.93 10.42
CA SER A 304 24.05 -5.51 11.72
C SER A 304 22.55 -5.84 11.78
N ALA A 305 22.16 -6.60 12.80
CA ALA A 305 20.74 -6.79 13.10
C ALA A 305 20.09 -5.43 13.36
N TYR A 306 18.89 -5.24 12.81
CA TYR A 306 18.16 -3.99 12.90
C TYR A 306 16.68 -4.26 13.16
N ASP A 307 16.00 -3.31 13.79
CA ASP A 307 14.62 -3.43 14.24
C ASP A 307 13.84 -2.12 14.00
N TYR A 308 12.74 -1.94 14.73
CA TYR A 308 11.90 -0.75 14.68
C TYR A 308 12.65 0.56 14.99
N SER A 309 13.73 0.51 15.79
CA SER A 309 14.54 1.67 16.15
C SER A 309 15.26 2.30 14.95
N SER A 310 15.43 1.55 13.85
CA SER A 310 15.97 2.10 12.59
C SER A 310 15.04 3.16 11.97
N ASP A 311 13.73 3.01 12.11
CA ASP A 311 12.77 4.02 11.64
C ASP A 311 12.82 5.28 12.52
N ILE A 312 13.14 5.12 13.82
CA ILE A 312 13.30 6.24 14.75
C ILE A 312 14.50 7.11 14.39
N TRP A 313 15.64 6.50 14.06
CA TRP A 313 16.79 7.22 13.52
C TRP A 313 16.40 8.03 12.27
N SER A 314 15.72 7.36 11.34
CA SER A 314 15.29 7.94 10.07
C SER A 314 14.33 9.13 10.29
N LEU A 315 13.42 9.02 11.26
CA LEU A 315 12.55 10.11 11.71
C LEU A 315 13.36 11.28 12.27
N GLY A 316 14.32 11.02 13.16
CA GLY A 316 15.17 12.07 13.75
C GLY A 316 15.94 12.86 12.69
N MET A 317 16.53 12.16 11.71
CA MET A 317 17.19 12.78 10.56
C MET A 317 16.22 13.64 9.73
N SER A 318 15.02 13.12 9.46
CA SER A 318 13.99 13.83 8.67
C SER A 318 13.49 15.10 9.36
N VAL A 319 13.25 15.03 10.66
CA VAL A 319 12.76 16.16 11.47
C VAL A 319 13.84 17.23 11.60
N LEU A 320 15.10 16.83 11.81
CA LEU A 320 16.22 17.76 11.84
C LEU A 320 16.39 18.47 10.50
N GLU A 321 16.30 17.74 9.37
CA GLU A 321 16.31 18.34 8.04
C GLU A 321 15.19 19.37 7.86
N CYS A 322 13.96 19.04 8.27
CA CYS A 322 12.84 19.97 8.15
C CYS A 322 13.02 21.23 9.00
N ALA A 323 13.70 21.12 10.15
CA ALA A 323 13.98 22.23 11.04
C ALA A 323 15.06 23.18 10.49
N ILE A 324 16.15 22.62 9.98
CA ILE A 324 17.32 23.40 9.51
C ILE A 324 17.27 23.73 8.01
N GLY A 325 16.34 23.12 7.27
CA GLY A 325 16.09 23.33 5.85
C GLY A 325 17.07 22.64 4.89
N ARG A 326 17.99 21.83 5.42
CA ARG A 326 18.99 21.11 4.65
C ARG A 326 19.30 19.77 5.30
N PHE A 327 19.81 18.82 4.51
CA PHE A 327 20.19 17.52 5.06
C PHE A 327 21.27 17.68 6.16
N PRO A 328 21.17 16.99 7.32
CA PRO A 328 22.00 17.31 8.50
C PRO A 328 23.51 17.08 8.35
N TYR A 329 23.94 16.24 7.41
CA TYR A 329 25.37 16.01 7.13
C TYR A 329 25.95 16.96 6.06
N LEU A 330 25.14 17.85 5.48
CA LEU A 330 25.65 18.93 4.64
C LEU A 330 26.06 20.12 5.51
N GLU A 331 27.04 20.91 5.11
CA GLU A 331 27.42 22.14 5.83
C GLU A 331 26.49 23.30 5.44
N SER A 332 26.09 23.36 4.17
CA SER A 332 25.19 24.37 3.59
C SER A 332 24.43 23.78 2.39
N GLU A 333 23.32 24.43 1.96
CA GLU A 333 22.59 24.03 0.74
C GLU A 333 23.49 24.10 -0.51
N ASP A 334 24.36 25.11 -0.60
CA ASP A 334 25.22 25.40 -1.75
C ASP A 334 26.64 24.82 -1.63
N GLN A 335 26.82 23.79 -0.79
CA GLN A 335 28.13 23.18 -0.58
C GLN A 335 28.68 22.67 -1.92
N GLN A 336 29.73 23.31 -2.44
CA GLN A 336 30.28 23.01 -3.77
C GLN A 336 30.83 21.59 -3.88
N ASN A 337 31.30 21.03 -2.75
CA ASN A 337 31.82 19.68 -2.64
C ASN A 337 31.04 18.93 -1.53
N PRO A 338 29.82 18.45 -1.82
CA PRO A 338 29.10 17.60 -0.88
C PRO A 338 29.86 16.28 -0.69
N PRO A 339 29.73 15.61 0.46
CA PRO A 339 30.38 14.32 0.68
C PRO A 339 29.91 13.32 -0.38
N SER A 340 30.85 12.54 -0.89
CA SER A 340 30.53 11.40 -1.74
C SER A 340 29.67 10.39 -0.96
N PHE A 341 29.01 9.50 -1.70
CA PHE A 341 28.17 8.46 -1.11
C PHE A 341 28.88 7.67 0.00
N TYR A 342 30.11 7.20 -0.25
CA TYR A 342 30.88 6.42 0.72
C TYR A 342 31.34 7.25 1.92
N GLU A 343 31.72 8.53 1.70
CA GLU A 343 32.08 9.45 2.78
C GLU A 343 30.88 9.73 3.70
N LEU A 344 29.68 9.85 3.14
CA LEU A 344 28.46 10.01 3.93
C LEU A 344 28.16 8.76 4.77
N LEU A 345 28.22 7.57 4.17
CA LEU A 345 28.01 6.32 4.91
C LEU A 345 29.03 6.16 6.04
N ALA A 346 30.31 6.46 5.77
CA ALA A 346 31.36 6.46 6.78
C ALA A 346 31.07 7.49 7.87
N ALA A 347 30.67 8.71 7.53
CA ALA A 347 30.32 9.74 8.51
C ALA A 347 29.15 9.32 9.41
N ILE A 348 28.12 8.67 8.85
CA ILE A 348 26.99 8.14 9.62
C ILE A 348 27.46 7.08 10.63
N VAL A 349 28.34 6.18 10.20
CA VAL A 349 28.81 5.06 11.03
C VAL A 349 29.89 5.49 12.03
N GLU A 350 30.77 6.41 11.69
CA GLU A 350 32.00 6.72 12.44
C GLU A 350 31.90 8.03 13.23
N ASN A 351 31.40 9.12 12.63
CA ASN A 351 31.37 10.44 13.28
C ASN A 351 30.20 10.60 14.26
N PRO A 352 30.29 11.43 15.31
CA PRO A 352 29.14 11.73 16.17
C PRO A 352 27.88 12.07 15.37
N PRO A 353 26.69 11.65 15.82
CA PRO A 353 25.45 11.98 15.11
C PRO A 353 25.28 13.51 15.06
N PRO A 354 24.61 14.05 14.02
CA PRO A 354 24.31 15.47 13.94
C PRO A 354 23.46 15.90 15.13
N THR A 355 23.47 17.19 15.47
CA THR A 355 22.68 17.74 16.58
C THR A 355 21.90 18.95 16.12
N ALA A 356 20.75 19.20 16.75
CA ALA A 356 20.04 20.45 16.54
C ALA A 356 20.82 21.60 17.21
N PRO A 357 21.14 22.70 16.50
CA PRO A 357 21.87 23.84 17.06
C PRO A 357 21.15 24.45 18.28
N SER A 358 21.76 24.34 19.46
CA SER A 358 21.14 24.78 20.73
C SER A 358 20.98 26.30 20.86
N ASP A 359 21.66 27.07 20.00
CA ASP A 359 21.52 28.52 19.87
C ASP A 359 20.30 28.94 19.02
N GLN A 360 19.72 28.01 18.25
CA GLN A 360 18.58 28.27 17.36
C GLN A 360 17.30 27.56 17.79
N PHE A 361 17.42 26.43 18.50
CA PHE A 361 16.29 25.58 18.86
C PHE A 361 16.13 25.44 20.37
N SER A 362 14.92 25.08 20.79
CA SER A 362 14.59 24.88 22.20
C SER A 362 15.27 23.63 22.76
N PRO A 363 15.58 23.62 24.08
CA PRO A 363 16.17 22.45 24.72
C PRO A 363 15.33 21.17 24.52
N GLU A 364 14.01 21.30 24.47
CA GLU A 364 13.11 20.17 24.23
C GLU A 364 13.24 19.63 22.80
N PHE A 365 13.38 20.50 21.79
CA PHE A 365 13.60 20.04 20.42
C PHE A 365 14.97 19.37 20.27
N CYS A 366 16.02 19.98 20.82
CA CYS A 366 17.36 19.39 20.83
C CYS A 366 17.38 18.01 21.51
N SER A 367 16.69 17.85 22.64
CA SER A 367 16.61 16.57 23.34
C SER A 367 15.78 15.54 22.56
N PHE A 368 14.70 15.96 21.88
CA PHE A 368 13.89 15.09 21.03
C PHE A 368 14.71 14.52 19.87
N VAL A 369 15.42 15.40 19.14
CA VAL A 369 16.29 14.99 18.03
C VAL A 369 17.37 14.03 18.55
N SER A 370 18.03 14.36 19.67
CA SER A 370 19.04 13.50 20.28
C SER A 370 18.50 12.13 20.69
N ALA A 371 17.28 12.05 21.23
CA ALA A 371 16.64 10.79 21.60
C ALA A 371 16.35 9.89 20.37
N CYS A 372 16.15 10.48 19.19
CA CYS A 372 15.92 9.75 17.95
C CYS A 372 17.20 9.21 17.30
N ILE A 373 18.29 9.99 17.29
CA ILE A 373 19.51 9.70 16.51
C ILE A 373 20.68 9.19 17.35
N GLN A 374 20.39 8.43 18.41
CA GLN A 374 21.44 7.68 19.12
C GLN A 374 22.01 6.60 18.19
N LYS A 375 23.34 6.49 18.11
CA LYS A 375 23.97 5.45 17.27
C LYS A 375 23.64 4.06 17.77
N ASP A 376 23.74 3.86 19.09
CA ASP A 376 23.37 2.61 19.73
C ASP A 376 21.84 2.42 19.65
N PRO A 377 21.34 1.40 18.91
CA PRO A 377 19.90 1.22 18.71
C PRO A 377 19.08 1.09 20.01
N PRO A 378 19.52 0.32 21.03
CA PRO A 378 18.84 0.23 22.33
C PRO A 378 18.78 1.55 23.12
N ALA A 379 19.65 2.52 22.81
CA ALA A 379 19.63 3.83 23.45
C ALA A 379 18.64 4.81 22.80
N ARG A 380 18.07 4.46 21.62
CA ARG A 380 17.03 5.28 20.98
C ARG A 380 15.71 5.08 21.71
N ALA A 381 14.98 6.17 21.87
CA ALA A 381 13.62 6.12 22.39
C ALA A 381 12.69 5.36 21.41
N SER A 382 11.71 4.61 21.93
CA SER A 382 10.70 4.00 21.07
C SER A 382 9.72 5.05 20.53
N SER A 383 8.94 4.71 19.49
CA SER A 383 7.88 5.58 18.98
C SER A 383 6.86 5.95 20.07
N LEU A 384 6.58 5.04 21.01
CA LEU A 384 5.69 5.27 22.14
C LEU A 384 6.30 6.22 23.18
N ASP A 385 7.58 6.06 23.49
CA ASP A 385 8.29 6.96 24.42
C ASP A 385 8.34 8.39 23.87
N LEU A 386 8.58 8.51 22.56
CA LEU A 386 8.65 9.80 21.87
C LEU A 386 7.31 10.55 21.84
N LEU A 387 6.17 9.84 21.82
CA LEU A 387 4.85 10.48 21.96
C LEU A 387 4.66 11.17 23.32
N SER A 388 5.38 10.69 24.34
CA SER A 388 5.39 11.26 25.68
C SER A 388 6.53 12.26 25.92
N HIS A 389 7.37 12.51 24.91
CA HIS A 389 8.54 13.36 25.05
C HIS A 389 8.15 14.84 25.30
N PRO A 390 8.91 15.59 26.14
CA PRO A 390 8.63 16.99 26.46
C PRO A 390 8.38 17.90 25.25
N PHE A 391 9.10 17.70 24.15
CA PHE A 391 8.89 18.42 22.89
C PHE A 391 7.45 18.29 22.37
N ILE A 392 6.90 17.07 22.34
CA ILE A 392 5.53 16.84 21.88
C ILE A 392 4.53 17.43 22.89
N LYS A 393 4.76 17.18 24.19
CA LYS A 393 3.88 17.66 25.27
C LYS A 393 3.81 19.19 25.36
N LYS A 394 4.90 19.90 25.08
CA LYS A 394 4.98 21.37 25.07
C LYS A 394 3.98 22.04 24.12
N PHE A 395 3.52 21.32 23.10
CA PHE A 395 2.64 21.83 22.05
C PHE A 395 1.31 21.06 21.95
N GLU A 396 1.07 20.06 22.81
CA GLU A 396 -0.10 19.17 22.72
C GLU A 396 -1.43 19.90 22.97
N ASP A 397 -1.49 20.78 23.97
CA ASP A 397 -2.70 21.52 24.34
C ASP A 397 -2.82 22.86 23.60
N LYS A 398 -1.95 23.12 22.63
CA LYS A 398 -1.98 24.36 21.84
C LYS A 398 -2.76 24.13 20.56
N ASP A 399 -3.57 25.12 20.21
CA ASP A 399 -4.30 25.14 18.95
C ASP A 399 -3.35 25.49 17.79
N ILE A 400 -2.55 24.50 17.38
CA ILE A 400 -1.59 24.61 16.28
C ILE A 400 -2.17 23.89 15.08
N ASP A 401 -2.63 24.67 14.11
CA ASP A 401 -3.19 24.16 12.88
C ASP A 401 -2.13 24.11 11.77
N LEU A 402 -1.63 22.90 11.49
CA LEU A 402 -0.72 22.66 10.36
C LEU A 402 -1.37 23.03 9.01
N GLY A 403 -2.70 22.99 8.92
CA GLY A 403 -3.52 23.46 7.81
C GLY A 403 -3.21 24.89 7.39
N ILE A 404 -2.87 25.77 8.34
CA ILE A 404 -2.50 27.17 8.06
C ILE A 404 -1.19 27.22 7.27
N LEU A 405 -0.16 26.48 7.71
CA LEU A 405 1.12 26.43 7.02
C LEU A 405 0.94 25.88 5.61
N VAL A 406 0.28 24.73 5.47
CA VAL A 406 0.14 24.04 4.19
C VAL A 406 -0.87 24.70 3.25
N GLY A 407 -1.79 25.49 3.79
CA GLY A 407 -2.74 26.30 3.03
C GLY A 407 -2.07 27.42 2.23
N THR A 408 -0.90 27.88 2.67
CA THR A 408 -0.10 28.89 1.93
C THR A 408 0.78 28.30 0.83
N LEU A 409 0.91 26.98 0.78
CA LEU A 409 1.75 26.31 -0.21
C LEU A 409 1.04 26.20 -1.55
N GLU A 410 1.80 26.33 -2.63
CA GLU A 410 1.31 25.95 -3.94
C GLU A 410 1.05 24.44 -3.95
N PRO A 411 -0.15 23.99 -4.35
CA PRO A 411 -0.42 22.57 -4.45
C PRO A 411 0.52 21.94 -5.49
N PRO A 412 0.89 20.65 -5.35
CA PRO A 412 1.73 19.95 -6.32
C PRO A 412 1.12 19.95 -7.74
N VAL A 413 -0.19 20.20 -7.83
CA VAL A 413 -0.94 20.31 -9.07
C VAL A 413 -1.72 21.62 -9.06
N ASN A 414 -1.30 22.57 -9.90
CA ASN A 414 -2.13 23.71 -10.27
C ASN A 414 -3.32 23.19 -11.09
N TYR A 415 -4.51 23.20 -10.49
CA TYR A 415 -5.75 23.16 -11.27
C TYR A 415 -5.85 24.51 -11.97
N LEU A 416 -5.60 24.55 -13.28
CA LEU A 416 -6.13 25.64 -14.08
C LEU A 416 -7.64 25.64 -13.86
N ARG A 417 -8.15 26.71 -13.24
CA ARG A 417 -9.57 26.91 -12.95
C ARG A 417 -10.41 26.93 -14.22
#